data_AF-A0A849CD49-F1
#
_entry.id   AF-A0A849CD49-F1
#
_cell.length_a   1.000
_cell.length_b   1.000
_cell.length_c   1.000
_cell.angle_alpha   90.00
_cell.angle_beta   90.00
_cell.angle_gamma   90.00
#
_symmetry.space_group_name_H-M   'P 1'
#
loop_
_entity.id
_entity.type
_entity.pdbx_description
1 polymer ?
#
loop_
_entity_poly.entity_id
_entity_poly.type
_entity_poly.pdbx_seq_one_letter_code
_entity_poly.pdbx_strand_id
1 'polypeptide(L)'
;MSVDRRAWALLSRAASGPCQGLSALIEDLGATRAALMLASGDLPVGREVLDRGAGGFEAAGRDLELVQRLGGRLVTPEDAEWPRESLACLPSGSDNVGDAGPVALWVRGQRSLREVTERAVAVIGARASTGYGNQVATQIAGDLAGSGWAVIAGTAFGIDAAAHRAALSVGGLTVSVLPCGLDRPYPFPHGELLDAIADNGLVVSEYPPGATVCRQRFLDRNRLVAALSMATVAVEAGLRSGTASTVRWARRFGRVTFAVPGPVTSAASSGCHRFIADGEARLVTCADDIRQELARPLRSGADHGTQRALGGPESAL
;
A
#
# COMPACT_ATOMS: atom_id res chain seq x y z
N MET A 1 6.26 -13.93 25.38
CA MET A 1 5.43 -13.85 24.16
C MET A 1 4.24 -14.77 24.32
N SER A 2 3.01 -14.29 24.08
CA SER A 2 1.82 -15.15 24.12
C SER A 2 1.86 -16.18 22.98
N VAL A 3 1.20 -17.33 23.19
CA VAL A 3 1.03 -18.38 22.17
C VAL A 3 0.38 -17.81 20.90
N ASP A 4 -0.54 -16.86 21.05
CA ASP A 4 -1.28 -16.25 19.95
C ASP A 4 -0.38 -15.46 18.98
N ARG A 5 0.68 -14.79 19.48
CA ARG A 5 1.59 -14.05 18.59
C ARG A 5 2.42 -14.97 17.69
N ARG A 6 2.85 -16.12 18.22
CA ARG A 6 3.57 -17.13 17.43
C ARG A 6 2.65 -17.78 16.39
N ALA A 7 1.37 -17.96 16.70
CA ALA A 7 0.38 -18.44 15.75
C ALA A 7 0.25 -17.49 14.55
N TRP A 8 0.04 -16.19 14.79
CA TRP A 8 -0.01 -15.18 13.72
C TRP A 8 1.28 -15.10 12.90
N ALA A 9 2.45 -15.20 13.53
CA ALA A 9 3.72 -15.21 12.82
C ALA A 9 3.87 -16.44 11.90
N LEU A 10 3.45 -17.62 12.37
CA LEU A 10 3.45 -18.84 11.55
C LEU A 10 2.49 -18.71 10.36
N LEU A 11 1.27 -18.21 10.59
CA LEU A 11 0.28 -17.99 9.53
C LEU A 11 0.74 -16.95 8.51
N SER A 12 1.31 -15.83 8.96
CA SER A 12 1.90 -14.79 8.09
C SER A 12 3.01 -15.38 7.24
N ARG A 13 3.86 -16.27 7.80
CA ARG A 13 4.89 -16.95 7.02
C ARG A 13 4.30 -17.83 5.92
N ALA A 14 3.34 -18.68 6.26
CA ALA A 14 2.71 -19.58 5.31
C ALA A 14 1.97 -18.82 4.20
N ALA A 15 1.29 -17.74 4.56
CA ALA A 15 0.63 -16.84 3.61
C ALA A 15 1.65 -16.20 2.67
N SER A 16 2.69 -15.55 3.23
CA SER A 16 3.74 -14.83 2.49
C SER A 16 3.16 -13.92 1.39
N GLY A 17 2.22 -13.05 1.77
CA GLY A 17 1.43 -12.21 0.86
C GLY A 17 -0.07 -12.53 0.93
N PRO A 18 -0.85 -12.07 -0.07
CA PRO A 18 -2.28 -12.35 -0.15
C PRO A 18 -2.56 -13.86 -0.17
N CYS A 19 -3.37 -14.36 0.77
CA CYS A 19 -3.68 -15.79 0.85
C CYS A 19 -5.12 -16.04 1.33
N GLN A 20 -6.07 -16.05 0.38
CA GLN A 20 -7.50 -16.24 0.64
C GLN A 20 -7.80 -17.48 1.50
N GLY A 21 -7.21 -18.63 1.18
CA GLY A 21 -7.47 -19.88 1.90
C GLY A 21 -7.09 -19.82 3.38
N LEU A 22 -5.98 -19.14 3.71
CA LEU A 22 -5.61 -18.91 5.11
C LEU A 22 -6.48 -17.85 5.77
N SER A 23 -6.78 -16.75 5.07
CA SER A 23 -7.63 -15.69 5.62
C SER A 23 -9.02 -16.20 5.98
N ALA A 24 -9.66 -16.98 5.10
CA ALA A 24 -10.96 -17.62 5.37
C ALA A 24 -10.88 -18.59 6.57
N LEU A 25 -9.83 -19.41 6.65
CA LEU A 25 -9.68 -20.36 7.74
C LEU A 25 -9.45 -19.68 9.10
N ILE A 26 -8.72 -18.56 9.11
CA ILE A 26 -8.52 -17.75 10.32
C ILE A 26 -9.85 -17.13 10.77
N GLU A 27 -10.68 -16.69 9.84
CA GLU A 27 -12.02 -16.15 10.13
C GLU A 27 -12.93 -17.23 10.74
N ASP A 28 -12.89 -18.45 10.21
CA ASP A 28 -13.73 -19.56 10.69
C ASP A 28 -13.26 -20.19 12.01
N LEU A 29 -11.94 -20.37 12.19
CA LEU A 29 -11.38 -21.17 13.29
C LEU A 29 -10.59 -20.36 14.33
N GLY A 30 -10.26 -19.11 14.03
CA GLY A 30 -9.29 -18.31 14.78
C GLY A 30 -7.83 -18.67 14.46
N ALA A 31 -6.93 -17.70 14.70
CA ALA A 31 -5.52 -17.82 14.34
C ALA A 31 -4.81 -18.98 15.05
N THR A 32 -5.06 -19.19 16.33
CA THR A 32 -4.38 -20.24 17.10
C THR A 32 -4.69 -21.64 16.57
N ARG A 33 -5.97 -21.92 16.25
CA ARG A 33 -6.37 -23.23 15.71
C ARG A 33 -5.87 -23.43 14.28
N ALA A 34 -5.98 -22.41 13.42
CA ALA A 34 -5.44 -22.44 12.06
C ALA A 34 -3.92 -22.72 12.07
N ALA A 35 -3.17 -22.09 12.98
CA ALA A 35 -1.73 -22.29 13.11
C ALA A 35 -1.36 -23.72 13.58
N LEU A 36 -2.13 -24.30 14.51
CA LEU A 36 -1.93 -25.68 14.97
C LEU A 36 -2.17 -26.70 13.84
N MET A 37 -3.23 -26.52 13.07
CA MET A 37 -3.52 -27.37 11.92
C MET A 37 -2.43 -27.23 10.84
N LEU A 38 -1.91 -26.02 10.63
CA LEU A 38 -0.86 -25.74 9.66
C LEU A 38 0.44 -26.45 10.08
N ALA A 39 0.78 -26.37 11.37
CA ALA A 39 1.95 -27.05 11.94
C ALA A 39 1.83 -28.58 11.87
N SER A 40 0.61 -29.12 11.93
CA SER A 40 0.34 -30.57 11.86
C SER A 40 0.25 -31.08 10.42
N GLY A 41 0.15 -30.19 9.43
CA GLY A 41 -0.01 -30.55 8.01
C GLY A 41 -1.46 -30.87 7.60
N ASP A 42 -2.42 -30.70 8.50
CA ASP A 42 -3.84 -31.06 8.33
C ASP A 42 -4.68 -29.92 7.72
N LEU A 43 -4.03 -28.91 7.17
CA LEU A 43 -4.69 -27.71 6.66
C LEU A 43 -5.13 -27.91 5.20
N PRO A 44 -6.40 -27.61 4.83
CA PRO A 44 -6.90 -27.75 3.46
C PRO A 44 -6.43 -26.59 2.55
N VAL A 45 -5.12 -26.36 2.49
CA VAL A 45 -4.48 -25.36 1.64
C VAL A 45 -3.48 -26.02 0.69
N GLY A 46 -3.07 -25.29 -0.35
CA GLY A 46 -2.09 -25.78 -1.31
C GLY A 46 -0.75 -26.14 -0.65
N ARG A 47 -0.06 -27.13 -1.22
CA ARG A 47 1.23 -27.62 -0.71
C ARG A 47 2.28 -26.51 -0.53
N GLU A 48 2.29 -25.53 -1.42
CA GLU A 48 3.20 -24.38 -1.31
C GLU A 48 3.00 -23.56 -0.02
N VAL A 49 1.77 -23.46 0.50
CA VAL A 49 1.47 -22.76 1.76
C VAL A 49 2.02 -23.55 2.94
N LEU A 50 1.86 -24.88 2.92
CA LEU A 50 2.45 -25.79 3.92
C LEU A 50 3.98 -25.70 3.91
N ASP A 51 4.60 -25.74 2.73
CA ASP A 51 6.06 -25.68 2.58
C ASP A 51 6.61 -24.33 3.07
N ARG A 52 5.91 -23.21 2.84
CA ARG A 52 6.28 -21.90 3.42
C ARG A 52 6.14 -21.88 4.94
N GLY A 53 5.15 -22.59 5.49
CA GLY A 53 4.96 -22.78 6.93
C GLY A 53 5.96 -23.75 7.57
N ALA A 54 6.84 -24.39 6.79
CA ALA A 54 7.81 -25.36 7.31
C ALA A 54 8.68 -24.77 8.44
N GLY A 55 8.99 -25.61 9.42
CA GLY A 55 9.68 -25.20 10.65
C GLY A 55 8.74 -24.65 11.75
N GLY A 56 7.45 -24.48 11.46
CA GLY A 56 6.38 -24.30 12.45
C GLY A 56 6.61 -23.14 13.43
N PHE A 57 6.18 -23.35 14.68
CA PHE A 57 6.26 -22.35 15.75
C PHE A 57 7.70 -21.93 16.09
N GLU A 58 8.68 -22.82 15.93
CA GLU A 58 10.09 -22.52 16.20
C GLU A 58 10.65 -21.52 15.20
N ALA A 59 10.40 -21.73 13.91
CA ALA A 59 10.72 -20.73 12.91
C ALA A 59 9.96 -19.43 13.22
N ALA A 60 8.66 -19.50 13.58
CA ALA A 60 7.84 -18.32 13.86
C ALA A 60 8.40 -17.47 15.02
N GLY A 61 8.92 -18.13 16.06
CA GLY A 61 9.65 -17.48 17.15
C GLY A 61 10.88 -16.71 16.67
N ARG A 62 11.71 -17.33 15.81
CA ARG A 62 12.92 -16.68 15.27
C ARG A 62 12.62 -15.43 14.44
N ASP A 63 11.55 -15.44 13.65
CA ASP A 63 11.14 -14.27 12.86
C ASP A 63 10.70 -13.11 13.76
N LEU A 64 9.92 -13.41 14.81
CA LEU A 64 9.49 -12.41 15.79
C LEU A 64 10.70 -11.80 16.51
N GLU A 65 11.64 -12.62 16.97
CA GLU A 65 12.87 -12.14 17.61
C GLU A 65 13.74 -11.31 16.65
N LEU A 66 13.84 -11.71 15.38
CA LEU A 66 14.59 -10.97 14.37
C LEU A 66 13.98 -9.59 14.14
N VAL A 67 12.67 -9.51 13.94
CA VAL A 67 11.99 -8.23 13.72
C VAL A 67 12.05 -7.35 14.96
N GLN A 68 11.95 -7.93 16.16
CA GLN A 68 12.14 -7.19 17.41
C GLN A 68 13.55 -6.57 17.49
N ARG A 69 14.60 -7.30 17.11
CA ARG A 69 15.98 -6.76 17.06
C ARG A 69 16.14 -5.62 16.06
N LEU A 70 15.33 -5.58 15.00
CA LEU A 70 15.29 -4.49 14.02
C LEU A 70 14.47 -3.28 14.50
N GLY A 71 13.93 -3.30 15.71
CA GLY A 71 13.05 -2.25 16.24
C GLY A 71 11.63 -2.33 15.66
N GLY A 72 11.20 -3.52 15.23
CA GLY A 72 9.87 -3.76 14.71
C GLY A 72 9.02 -4.72 15.55
N ARG A 73 7.83 -5.01 15.05
CA ARG A 73 6.85 -5.93 15.64
C ARG A 73 5.94 -6.53 14.58
N LEU A 74 5.20 -7.56 14.96
CA LEU A 74 4.11 -8.11 14.16
C LEU A 74 2.79 -7.52 14.64
N VAL A 75 2.12 -6.78 13.76
CA VAL A 75 0.80 -6.18 13.96
C VAL A 75 -0.26 -7.10 13.35
N THR A 76 -1.28 -7.47 14.12
CA THR A 76 -2.32 -8.44 13.76
C THR A 76 -3.71 -7.84 13.93
N PRO A 77 -4.78 -8.42 13.33
CA PRO A 77 -6.15 -7.95 13.50
C PRO A 77 -6.65 -7.85 14.95
N GLU A 78 -5.96 -8.47 15.91
CA GLU A 78 -6.26 -8.42 17.35
C GLU A 78 -5.67 -7.18 18.03
N ASP A 79 -4.70 -6.50 17.40
CA ASP A 79 -4.06 -5.33 17.99
C ASP A 79 -4.91 -4.06 17.85
N ALA A 80 -4.75 -3.13 18.78
CA ALA A 80 -5.41 -1.82 18.74
C ALA A 80 -4.93 -0.96 17.56
N GLU A 81 -3.68 -1.15 17.14
CA GLU A 81 -3.05 -0.40 16.05
C GLU A 81 -3.27 -1.01 14.66
N TRP A 82 -4.05 -2.08 14.54
CA TRP A 82 -4.44 -2.63 13.25
C TRP A 82 -5.36 -1.62 12.52
N PRO A 83 -5.02 -1.19 11.29
CA PRO A 83 -5.78 -0.17 10.58
C PRO A 83 -7.04 -0.78 9.93
N ARG A 84 -8.02 -1.19 10.75
CA ARG A 84 -9.26 -1.89 10.32
C ARG A 84 -10.00 -1.11 9.24
N GLU A 85 -10.16 0.19 9.44
CA GLU A 85 -10.92 1.07 8.56
C GLU A 85 -10.24 1.19 7.19
N SER A 86 -8.92 1.35 7.17
CA SER A 86 -8.13 1.44 5.94
C SER A 86 -8.10 0.09 5.19
N LEU A 87 -7.96 -1.03 5.90
CA LEU A 87 -7.86 -2.35 5.27
C LEU A 87 -9.21 -2.98 4.91
N ALA A 88 -10.34 -2.41 5.34
CA ALA A 88 -11.67 -2.94 5.06
C ALA A 88 -12.00 -3.09 3.55
N CYS A 89 -11.30 -2.36 2.66
CA CYS A 89 -11.44 -2.49 1.22
C CYS A 89 -10.77 -3.74 0.62
N LEU A 90 -10.06 -4.53 1.44
CA LEU A 90 -9.41 -5.79 1.10
C LEU A 90 -10.06 -6.92 1.90
N PRO A 91 -11.09 -7.59 1.37
CA PRO A 91 -11.80 -8.62 2.12
C PRO A 91 -10.96 -9.88 2.30
N SER A 92 -11.23 -10.64 3.37
CA SER A 92 -10.59 -11.92 3.64
C SER A 92 -10.91 -13.01 2.60
N GLY A 93 -12.06 -12.90 1.90
CA GLY A 93 -12.63 -13.95 1.05
C GLY A 93 -12.97 -13.53 -0.38
N SER A 94 -12.03 -12.91 -1.12
CA SER A 94 -12.24 -12.59 -2.54
C SER A 94 -11.86 -13.73 -3.48
N ASP A 95 -12.65 -13.95 -4.54
CA ASP A 95 -12.35 -14.88 -5.65
C ASP A 95 -11.06 -14.53 -6.42
N ASN A 96 -10.59 -13.28 -6.30
CA ASN A 96 -9.30 -12.87 -6.87
C ASN A 96 -8.25 -12.81 -5.77
N VAL A 97 -7.25 -13.68 -5.88
CA VAL A 97 -6.13 -13.83 -4.92
C VAL A 97 -5.51 -12.49 -4.54
N GLY A 98 -5.39 -11.55 -5.48
CA GLY A 98 -4.79 -10.24 -5.26
C GLY A 98 -5.57 -9.33 -4.30
N ASP A 99 -6.82 -9.64 -3.97
CA ASP A 99 -7.67 -8.80 -3.12
C ASP A 99 -7.68 -9.23 -1.66
N ALA A 100 -7.14 -10.43 -1.36
CA ALA A 100 -7.18 -10.98 -0.02
C ALA A 100 -6.50 -10.03 0.96
N GLY A 101 -7.19 -9.65 2.03
CA GLY A 101 -6.62 -8.85 3.13
C GLY A 101 -5.35 -9.50 3.71
N PRO A 102 -4.39 -8.69 4.20
CA PRO A 102 -3.20 -9.23 4.83
C PRO A 102 -3.56 -10.00 6.11
N VAL A 103 -2.97 -11.18 6.28
CA VAL A 103 -3.11 -11.99 7.51
C VAL A 103 -2.53 -11.24 8.71
N ALA A 104 -1.35 -10.65 8.53
CA ALA A 104 -0.69 -9.81 9.51
C ALA A 104 0.28 -8.87 8.79
N LEU A 105 0.75 -7.83 9.48
CA LEU A 105 1.72 -6.87 8.96
C LEU A 105 2.94 -6.81 9.87
N TRP A 106 4.12 -7.00 9.30
CA TRP A 106 5.39 -6.74 9.95
C TRP A 106 5.68 -5.24 9.86
N VAL A 107 5.91 -4.59 11.00
CA VAL A 107 6.06 -3.13 11.09
C VAL A 107 7.34 -2.79 11.83
N ARG A 108 8.19 -1.92 11.26
CA ARG A 108 9.36 -1.31 11.90
C ARG A 108 9.09 0.17 12.16
N GLY A 109 9.51 0.66 13.33
CA GLY A 109 9.24 2.01 13.82
C GLY A 109 8.22 2.02 14.95
N GLN A 110 8.22 3.06 15.79
CA GLN A 110 7.50 3.05 17.09
C GLN A 110 6.08 3.64 17.05
N ARG A 111 5.66 4.24 15.94
CA ARG A 111 4.32 4.83 15.80
C ARG A 111 3.23 3.76 15.64
N SER A 112 2.01 4.09 16.03
CA SER A 112 0.81 3.26 15.77
C SER A 112 0.51 3.24 14.27
N LEU A 113 0.41 2.06 13.67
CA LEU A 113 0.11 1.94 12.24
C LEU A 113 -1.26 2.53 11.88
N ARG A 114 -2.27 2.28 12.72
CA ARG A 114 -3.61 2.87 12.59
C ARG A 114 -3.55 4.39 12.56
N GLU A 115 -2.99 5.02 13.57
CA GLU A 115 -2.96 6.49 13.70
C GLU A 115 -2.22 7.16 12.53
N VAL A 116 -1.07 6.61 12.12
CA VAL A 116 -0.30 7.18 10.99
C VAL A 116 -1.07 7.06 9.67
N THR A 117 -1.89 6.01 9.50
CA THR A 117 -2.62 5.76 8.26
C THR A 117 -4.03 6.35 8.24
N GLU A 118 -4.54 6.88 9.35
CA GLU A 118 -5.84 7.57 9.43
C GLU A 118 -5.91 8.79 8.49
N ARG A 119 -4.79 9.51 8.33
CA ARG A 119 -4.67 10.69 7.47
C ARG A 119 -3.45 10.57 6.57
N ALA A 120 -3.55 9.66 5.61
CA ALA A 120 -2.43 9.36 4.73
C ALA A 120 -2.76 9.50 3.24
N VAL A 121 -1.77 9.95 2.45
CA VAL A 121 -1.86 10.05 0.99
C VAL A 121 -0.70 9.27 0.38
N ALA A 122 -1.00 8.42 -0.60
CA ALA A 122 0.03 7.74 -1.35
C ALA A 122 0.60 8.70 -2.41
N VAL A 123 1.92 8.88 -2.44
CA VAL A 123 2.61 9.67 -3.48
C VAL A 123 3.54 8.73 -4.22
N ILE A 124 3.20 8.42 -5.47
CA ILE A 124 3.81 7.35 -6.25
C ILE A 124 4.23 7.82 -7.64
N GLY A 125 5.16 7.10 -8.27
CA GLY A 125 5.44 7.35 -9.66
C GLY A 125 6.63 6.60 -10.27
N ALA A 126 7.21 7.20 -11.29
CA ALA A 126 8.26 6.63 -12.10
C ALA A 126 9.53 6.37 -11.28
N ARG A 127 10.12 5.19 -11.49
CA ARG A 127 11.42 4.82 -10.90
C ARG A 127 12.58 5.58 -11.51
N ALA A 128 12.52 5.79 -12.83
CA ALA A 128 13.38 6.68 -13.58
C ALA A 128 12.63 8.01 -13.77
N SER A 129 12.50 8.76 -12.69
CA SER A 129 11.82 10.06 -12.68
C SER A 129 12.70 11.15 -13.28
N THR A 130 12.05 12.18 -13.83
CA THR A 130 12.72 13.37 -14.36
C THR A 130 13.05 14.36 -13.23
N GLY A 131 13.86 15.39 -13.54
CA GLY A 131 14.07 16.50 -12.62
C GLY A 131 12.77 17.21 -12.24
N TYR A 132 11.86 17.38 -13.20
CA TYR A 132 10.52 17.89 -12.98
C TYR A 132 9.73 17.00 -12.01
N GLY A 133 9.67 15.69 -12.27
CA GLY A 133 8.97 14.73 -11.42
C GLY A 133 9.48 14.74 -9.98
N ASN A 134 10.80 14.77 -9.79
CA ASN A 134 11.41 14.83 -8.45
C ASN A 134 11.05 16.14 -7.72
N GLN A 135 11.07 17.28 -8.42
CA GLN A 135 10.70 18.57 -7.84
C GLN A 135 9.23 18.57 -7.40
N VAL A 136 8.32 18.13 -8.27
CA VAL A 136 6.88 18.13 -7.94
C VAL A 136 6.56 17.12 -6.84
N ALA A 137 7.17 15.92 -6.87
CA ALA A 137 7.01 14.95 -5.79
C ALA A 137 7.50 15.50 -4.45
N THR A 138 8.64 16.19 -4.45
CA THR A 138 9.20 16.83 -3.25
C THR A 138 8.24 17.88 -2.70
N GLN A 139 7.72 18.75 -3.56
CA GLN A 139 6.81 19.82 -3.14
C GLN A 139 5.49 19.26 -2.61
N ILE A 140 4.81 18.39 -3.37
CA ILE A 140 3.53 17.81 -2.95
C ILE A 140 3.70 17.01 -1.65
N ALA A 141 4.72 16.15 -1.55
CA ALA A 141 4.91 15.32 -0.36
C ALA A 141 5.33 16.16 0.86
N GLY A 142 6.21 17.15 0.69
CA GLY A 142 6.61 18.07 1.76
C GLY A 142 5.43 18.89 2.28
N ASP A 143 4.61 19.47 1.39
CA ASP A 143 3.47 20.29 1.78
C ASP A 143 2.36 19.46 2.46
N LEU A 144 2.10 18.25 1.97
CA LEU A 144 1.18 17.29 2.62
C LEU A 144 1.68 16.93 4.03
N ALA A 145 2.95 16.54 4.14
CA ALA A 145 3.57 16.14 5.40
C ALA A 145 3.61 17.28 6.42
N GLY A 146 4.00 18.49 6.00
CA GLY A 146 3.99 19.70 6.83
C GLY A 146 2.58 20.12 7.27
N SER A 147 1.55 19.67 6.55
CA SER A 147 0.14 19.86 6.91
C SER A 147 -0.45 18.71 7.75
N GLY A 148 0.38 17.80 8.24
CA GLY A 148 -0.03 16.69 9.12
C GLY A 148 -0.60 15.46 8.39
N TRP A 149 -0.40 15.33 7.08
CA TRP A 149 -0.74 14.10 6.34
C TRP A 149 0.47 13.18 6.26
N ALA A 150 0.30 11.89 6.56
CA ALA A 150 1.36 10.92 6.33
C ALA A 150 1.51 10.65 4.81
N VAL A 151 2.75 10.58 4.34
CA VAL A 151 3.06 10.23 2.94
C VAL A 151 3.36 8.74 2.84
N ILE A 152 2.61 7.99 2.04
CA ILE A 152 2.83 6.55 1.82
C ILE A 152 3.46 6.32 0.44
N ALA A 153 4.51 5.49 0.40
CA ALA A 153 5.10 5.04 -0.86
C ALA A 153 5.73 3.65 -0.70
N GLY A 154 6.23 3.11 -1.80
CA GLY A 154 6.83 1.78 -1.84
C GLY A 154 8.36 1.75 -1.68
N THR A 155 9.00 2.91 -1.41
CA THR A 155 10.47 3.10 -1.38
C THR A 155 11.19 2.59 -2.63
N ALA A 156 10.57 2.65 -3.81
CA ALA A 156 11.32 2.49 -5.06
C ALA A 156 12.24 3.71 -5.30
N PHE A 157 13.13 3.60 -6.29
CA PHE A 157 13.84 4.77 -6.81
C PHE A 157 12.88 5.82 -7.36
N GLY A 158 13.40 7.03 -7.60
CA GLY A 158 12.67 8.11 -8.26
C GLY A 158 11.61 8.74 -7.34
N ILE A 159 10.37 8.81 -7.81
CA ILE A 159 9.28 9.54 -7.13
C ILE A 159 9.07 9.07 -5.69
N ASP A 160 9.04 7.76 -5.44
CA ASP A 160 8.84 7.21 -4.09
C ASP A 160 9.91 7.72 -3.11
N ALA A 161 11.19 7.65 -3.50
CA ALA A 161 12.31 8.13 -2.68
C ALA A 161 12.27 9.65 -2.46
N ALA A 162 11.91 10.43 -3.49
CA ALA A 162 11.76 11.88 -3.38
C ALA A 162 10.64 12.24 -2.39
N ALA A 163 9.50 11.56 -2.46
CA ALA A 163 8.36 11.78 -1.58
C ALA A 163 8.71 11.48 -0.10
N HIS A 164 9.36 10.35 0.18
CA HIS A 164 9.81 10.02 1.53
C HIS A 164 10.80 11.05 2.08
N ARG A 165 11.81 11.44 1.30
CA ARG A 165 12.81 12.42 1.72
C ARG A 165 12.19 13.78 2.02
N ALA A 166 11.24 14.22 1.20
CA ALA A 166 10.55 15.48 1.40
C ALA A 166 9.71 15.48 2.69
N ALA A 167 8.96 14.41 2.93
CA ALA A 167 8.19 14.26 4.16
C ALA A 167 9.09 14.30 5.40
N LEU A 168 10.23 13.59 5.37
CA LEU A 168 11.22 13.61 6.44
C LEU A 168 11.86 14.99 6.63
N SER A 169 12.17 15.72 5.54
CA SER A 169 12.84 17.02 5.63
C SER A 169 12.03 18.11 6.34
N VAL A 170 10.70 17.95 6.40
CA VAL A 170 9.79 18.85 7.13
C VAL A 170 9.40 18.29 8.50
N GLY A 171 10.02 17.18 8.93
CA GLY A 171 9.70 16.49 10.18
C GLY A 171 8.36 15.75 10.17
N GLY A 172 7.72 15.60 9.01
CA GLY A 172 6.42 14.95 8.86
C GLY A 172 6.50 13.43 8.79
N LEU A 173 5.34 12.79 8.82
CA LEU A 173 5.21 11.33 8.87
C LEU A 173 5.29 10.72 7.47
N THR A 174 5.95 9.56 7.36
CA THR A 174 5.95 8.78 6.12
C THR A 174 5.95 7.29 6.39
N VAL A 175 5.32 6.52 5.50
CA VAL A 175 5.21 5.07 5.58
C VAL A 175 5.75 4.43 4.31
N SER A 176 6.77 3.61 4.46
CA SER A 176 7.24 2.71 3.41
C SER A 176 6.47 1.39 3.49
N VAL A 177 5.98 0.89 2.36
CA VAL A 177 5.44 -0.49 2.28
C VAL A 177 6.38 -1.32 1.43
N LEU A 178 6.96 -2.41 1.92
CA LEU A 178 7.97 -3.22 1.22
C LEU A 178 7.37 -4.44 0.51
N PRO A 179 7.97 -4.87 -0.63
CA PRO A 179 7.61 -6.11 -1.32
C PRO A 179 8.45 -7.33 -0.85
N CYS A 180 9.09 -7.23 0.32
CA CYS A 180 10.01 -8.21 0.89
C CYS A 180 10.01 -8.13 2.42
N GLY A 181 10.70 -9.05 3.10
CA GLY A 181 10.85 -9.02 4.56
C GLY A 181 11.55 -7.73 5.04
N LEU A 182 11.25 -7.31 6.27
CA LEU A 182 11.83 -6.09 6.88
C LEU A 182 13.35 -6.17 7.09
N ASP A 183 13.90 -7.38 7.15
CA ASP A 183 15.32 -7.69 7.29
C ASP A 183 16.11 -7.51 5.99
N ARG A 184 15.42 -7.22 4.88
CA ARG A 184 16.03 -7.04 3.56
C ARG A 184 15.73 -5.64 3.03
N PRO A 185 16.61 -4.65 3.24
CA PRO A 185 16.41 -3.32 2.68
C PRO A 185 16.34 -3.42 1.15
N TYR A 186 15.27 -2.89 0.57
CA TYR A 186 15.09 -2.88 -0.87
C TYR A 186 14.52 -1.54 -1.37
N PRO A 187 15.14 -0.93 -2.39
CA PRO A 187 16.41 -1.33 -2.99
C PRO A 187 17.56 -1.13 -1.98
N PHE A 188 18.62 -1.94 -2.07
CA PHE A 188 19.73 -1.92 -1.11
C PHE A 188 20.30 -0.51 -0.83
N PRO A 189 20.48 0.38 -1.84
CA PRO A 189 20.95 1.75 -1.62
C PRO A 189 19.99 2.66 -0.83
N HIS A 190 18.80 2.19 -0.46
CA HIS A 190 17.85 2.94 0.36
C HIS A 190 17.82 2.46 1.82
N GLY A 191 18.84 1.71 2.27
CA GLY A 191 18.98 1.30 3.67
C GLY A 191 18.88 2.48 4.65
N GLU A 192 19.71 3.50 4.49
CA GLU A 192 19.69 4.69 5.36
C GLU A 192 18.36 5.45 5.30
N LEU A 193 17.71 5.48 4.12
CA LEU A 193 16.39 6.09 3.96
C LEU A 193 15.34 5.28 4.74
N LEU A 194 15.38 3.95 4.69
CA LEU A 194 14.47 3.08 5.44
C LEU A 194 14.69 3.20 6.95
N ASP A 195 15.94 3.38 7.39
CA ASP A 195 16.25 3.65 8.79
C ASP A 195 15.64 4.99 9.24
N ALA A 196 15.87 6.06 8.47
CA ALA A 196 15.26 7.36 8.75
C ALA A 196 13.72 7.34 8.73
N ILE A 197 13.12 6.56 7.82
CA ILE A 197 11.67 6.33 7.80
C ILE A 197 11.22 5.60 9.06
N ALA A 198 11.93 4.56 9.52
CA ALA A 198 11.58 3.83 10.73
C ALA A 198 11.71 4.68 12.00
N ASP A 199 12.64 5.64 12.05
CA ASP A 199 12.85 6.51 13.19
C ASP A 199 11.70 7.51 13.41
N ASN A 200 11.14 8.07 12.33
CA ASN A 200 10.07 9.08 12.43
C ASN A 200 8.67 8.58 12.04
N GLY A 201 8.61 7.55 11.19
CA GLY A 201 7.41 6.99 10.59
C GLY A 201 7.39 5.47 10.72
N LEU A 202 7.08 4.76 9.62
CA LEU A 202 6.94 3.30 9.62
C LEU A 202 7.48 2.65 8.35
N VAL A 203 8.09 1.48 8.49
CA VAL A 203 8.36 0.55 7.38
C VAL A 203 7.50 -0.69 7.59
N VAL A 204 6.66 -1.01 6.61
CA VAL A 204 5.61 -2.02 6.72
C VAL A 204 5.83 -3.09 5.66
N SER A 205 5.61 -4.35 5.99
CA SER A 205 5.59 -5.44 5.02
C SER A 205 4.55 -6.49 5.39
N GLU A 206 3.91 -7.05 4.38
CA GLU A 206 3.08 -8.26 4.53
C GLU A 206 3.93 -9.54 4.52
N TYR A 207 5.17 -9.45 4.05
CA TYR A 207 6.03 -10.60 3.86
C TYR A 207 6.88 -10.88 5.11
N PRO A 208 7.03 -12.15 5.51
CA PRO A 208 7.82 -12.53 6.68
C PRO A 208 9.31 -12.22 6.47
N PRO A 209 10.11 -12.16 7.55
CA PRO A 209 11.56 -12.08 7.44
C PRO A 209 12.15 -13.13 6.49
N GLY A 210 13.23 -12.76 5.80
CA GLY A 210 13.89 -13.58 4.80
C GLY A 210 13.21 -13.59 3.43
N ALA A 211 11.96 -13.14 3.30
CA ALA A 211 11.24 -13.07 2.03
C ALA A 211 11.92 -12.12 1.03
N THR A 212 12.26 -12.62 -0.17
CA THR A 212 12.96 -11.86 -1.22
C THR A 212 12.02 -11.11 -2.17
N VAL A 213 12.54 -10.17 -2.95
CA VAL A 213 11.74 -9.49 -3.97
C VAL A 213 11.42 -10.41 -5.16
N CYS A 214 10.21 -10.30 -5.70
CA CYS A 214 9.87 -10.82 -7.02
C CYS A 214 8.81 -9.93 -7.67
N ARG A 215 8.61 -10.08 -8.99
CA ARG A 215 7.67 -9.23 -9.76
C ARG A 215 6.26 -9.22 -9.15
N GLN A 216 5.75 -10.39 -8.75
CA GLN A 216 4.41 -10.51 -8.20
C GLN A 216 4.27 -9.72 -6.90
N ARG A 217 5.27 -9.79 -6.01
CA ARG A 217 5.24 -9.09 -4.72
C ARG A 217 5.18 -7.57 -4.85
N PHE A 218 5.73 -7.00 -5.93
CA PHE A 218 5.52 -5.57 -6.21
C PHE A 218 4.07 -5.25 -6.54
N LEU A 219 3.41 -6.10 -7.33
CA LEU A 219 2.01 -5.89 -7.72
C LEU A 219 1.07 -6.06 -6.54
N ASP A 220 1.32 -7.08 -5.72
CA ASP A 220 0.56 -7.35 -4.50
C ASP A 220 0.75 -6.21 -3.49
N ARG A 221 2.01 -5.80 -3.23
CA ARG A 221 2.32 -4.68 -2.31
C ARG A 221 1.57 -3.40 -2.69
N ASN A 222 1.43 -3.11 -3.98
CA ASN A 222 0.78 -1.88 -4.43
C ASN A 222 -0.68 -1.75 -3.97
N ARG A 223 -1.38 -2.87 -3.72
CA ARG A 223 -2.72 -2.82 -3.13
C ARG A 223 -2.70 -2.27 -1.71
N LEU A 224 -1.64 -2.55 -0.93
CA LEU A 224 -1.50 -2.07 0.45
C LEU A 224 -1.15 -0.59 0.47
N VAL A 225 -0.34 -0.11 -0.48
CA VAL A 225 -0.09 1.33 -0.64
C VAL A 225 -1.41 2.07 -0.88
N ALA A 226 -2.26 1.57 -1.78
CA ALA A 226 -3.58 2.15 -2.04
C ALA A 226 -4.56 1.96 -0.87
N ALA A 227 -4.53 0.81 -0.19
CA ALA A 227 -5.45 0.48 0.91
C ALA A 227 -5.08 1.18 2.23
N LEU A 228 -3.82 1.60 2.43
CA LEU A 228 -3.43 2.37 3.61
C LEU A 228 -3.55 3.88 3.42
N SER A 229 -3.92 4.37 2.22
CA SER A 229 -4.00 5.81 1.92
C SER A 229 -5.41 6.26 1.55
N MET A 230 -5.87 7.40 2.06
CA MET A 230 -7.18 7.98 1.69
C MET A 230 -7.26 8.38 0.22
N ALA A 231 -6.13 8.74 -0.38
CA ALA A 231 -6.00 9.03 -1.80
C ALA A 231 -4.64 8.57 -2.35
N THR A 232 -4.53 8.53 -3.68
CA THR A 232 -3.29 8.24 -4.40
C THR A 232 -2.96 9.35 -5.39
N VAL A 233 -1.70 9.81 -5.41
CA VAL A 233 -1.19 10.84 -6.31
C VAL A 233 -0.11 10.22 -7.20
N ALA A 234 -0.38 10.13 -8.49
CA ALA A 234 0.61 9.74 -9.50
C ALA A 234 1.35 10.97 -10.02
N VAL A 235 2.64 11.13 -9.67
CA VAL A 235 3.43 12.30 -10.09
C VAL A 235 3.97 12.12 -11.50
N GLU A 236 4.62 10.99 -11.77
CA GLU A 236 5.05 10.59 -13.12
C GLU A 236 4.76 9.11 -13.33
N ALA A 237 4.32 8.78 -14.54
CA ALA A 237 4.03 7.41 -14.94
C ALA A 237 4.19 7.30 -16.45
N GLY A 238 5.02 6.36 -16.92
CA GLY A 238 4.96 5.91 -18.30
C GLY A 238 3.75 5.00 -18.54
N LEU A 239 3.32 4.82 -19.80
CA LEU A 239 2.19 3.96 -20.18
C LEU A 239 2.25 2.53 -19.61
N ARG A 240 3.45 1.95 -19.48
CA ARG A 240 3.68 0.59 -18.96
C ARG A 240 4.32 0.58 -17.57
N SER A 241 4.05 1.60 -16.77
CA SER A 241 4.63 1.73 -15.42
C SER A 241 3.89 0.90 -14.37
N GLY A 242 4.60 0.54 -13.30
CA GLY A 242 4.00 -0.10 -12.12
C GLY A 242 3.00 0.81 -11.39
N THR A 243 3.09 2.12 -11.57
CA THR A 243 2.19 3.14 -11.01
C THR A 243 0.72 2.87 -11.36
N ALA A 244 0.47 2.42 -12.60
CA ALA A 244 -0.88 2.07 -13.06
C ALA A 244 -1.54 0.99 -12.20
N SER A 245 -0.76 0.09 -11.59
CA SER A 245 -1.31 -0.92 -10.68
C SER A 245 -1.89 -0.31 -9.42
N THR A 246 -1.20 0.64 -8.80
CA THR A 246 -1.69 1.32 -7.59
C THR A 246 -2.90 2.21 -7.91
N VAL A 247 -2.88 2.91 -9.06
CA VAL A 247 -4.03 3.70 -9.54
C VAL A 247 -5.28 2.82 -9.70
N ARG A 248 -5.14 1.64 -10.34
CA ARG A 248 -6.26 0.69 -10.46
C ARG A 248 -6.78 0.22 -9.10
N TRP A 249 -5.89 -0.09 -8.16
CA TRP A 249 -6.30 -0.47 -6.81
C TRP A 249 -7.04 0.65 -6.09
N ALA A 250 -6.52 1.88 -6.10
CA ALA A 250 -7.17 3.03 -5.48
C ALA A 250 -8.58 3.24 -6.04
N ARG A 251 -8.73 3.19 -7.38
CA ARG A 251 -10.04 3.27 -8.03
C ARG A 251 -10.98 2.16 -7.62
N ARG A 252 -10.48 0.92 -7.57
CA ARG A 252 -11.27 -0.24 -7.16
C ARG A 252 -11.79 -0.10 -5.73
N PHE A 253 -10.99 0.50 -4.84
CA PHE A 253 -11.38 0.78 -3.46
C PHE A 253 -12.28 2.01 -3.32
N GLY A 254 -12.69 2.65 -4.43
CA GLY A 254 -13.50 3.88 -4.40
C GLY A 254 -12.74 5.09 -3.86
N ARG A 255 -11.40 5.05 -3.86
CA ARG A 255 -10.56 6.13 -3.36
C ARG A 255 -10.19 7.10 -4.47
N VAL A 256 -10.09 8.38 -4.11
CA VAL A 256 -9.76 9.41 -5.09
C VAL A 256 -8.32 9.23 -5.54
N THR A 257 -8.14 9.21 -6.86
CA THR A 257 -6.82 9.22 -7.49
C THR A 257 -6.58 10.57 -8.15
N PHE A 258 -5.37 11.06 -8.01
CA PHE A 258 -4.87 12.27 -8.62
C PHE A 258 -3.68 11.97 -9.54
N ALA A 259 -3.49 12.82 -10.54
CA ALA A 259 -2.34 12.75 -11.43
C ALA A 259 -1.81 14.15 -11.72
N VAL A 260 -0.49 14.28 -11.69
CA VAL A 260 0.20 15.52 -12.00
C VAL A 260 0.35 15.64 -13.53
N PRO A 261 0.02 16.79 -14.13
CA PRO A 261 0.27 17.01 -15.55
C PRO A 261 1.77 17.19 -15.78
N GLY A 262 2.26 16.77 -16.94
CA GLY A 262 3.65 17.02 -17.34
C GLY A 262 3.78 17.33 -18.82
N PRO A 263 5.00 17.61 -19.32
CA PRO A 263 5.23 17.90 -20.72
C PRO A 263 4.70 16.78 -21.63
N VAL A 264 3.91 17.12 -22.65
CA VAL A 264 3.39 16.13 -23.62
C VAL A 264 4.49 15.43 -24.43
N THR A 265 5.68 16.02 -24.48
CA THR A 265 6.88 15.45 -25.09
C THR A 265 7.62 14.47 -24.17
N SER A 266 7.27 14.41 -22.88
CA SER A 266 7.90 13.51 -21.91
C SER A 266 7.20 12.17 -21.86
N ALA A 267 7.92 11.10 -22.20
CA ALA A 267 7.42 9.73 -22.05
C ALA A 267 7.07 9.39 -20.58
N ALA A 268 7.71 10.04 -19.60
CA ALA A 268 7.43 9.85 -18.18
C ALA A 268 6.08 10.42 -17.73
N SER A 269 5.46 11.30 -18.52
CA SER A 269 4.16 11.91 -18.21
C SER A 269 2.99 11.21 -18.91
N SER A 270 3.27 10.38 -19.93
CA SER A 270 2.27 9.75 -20.80
C SER A 270 1.17 8.97 -20.06
N GLY A 271 1.54 8.22 -19.02
CA GLY A 271 0.61 7.49 -18.16
C GLY A 271 -0.27 8.44 -17.32
N CYS A 272 0.30 9.50 -16.75
CA CYS A 272 -0.48 10.53 -16.04
C CYS A 272 -1.51 11.19 -16.98
N HIS A 273 -1.11 11.51 -18.22
CA HIS A 273 -2.04 12.05 -19.23
C HIS A 273 -3.18 11.07 -19.53
N ARG A 274 -2.88 9.78 -19.68
CA ARG A 274 -3.92 8.75 -19.85
C ARG A 274 -4.83 8.65 -18.64
N PHE A 275 -4.29 8.64 -17.42
CA PHE A 275 -5.13 8.57 -16.23
C PHE A 275 -6.10 9.76 -16.16
N ILE A 276 -5.66 10.95 -16.54
CA ILE A 276 -6.51 12.16 -16.58
C ILE A 276 -7.55 12.04 -17.70
N ALA A 277 -7.12 11.73 -18.92
CA ALA A 277 -7.99 11.65 -20.09
C ALA A 277 -9.08 10.58 -19.97
N ASP A 278 -8.74 9.44 -19.35
CA ASP A 278 -9.64 8.30 -19.16
C ASP A 278 -10.54 8.44 -17.91
N GLY A 279 -10.46 9.59 -17.21
CA GLY A 279 -11.20 9.82 -15.96
C GLY A 279 -10.75 8.90 -14.81
N GLU A 280 -9.56 8.30 -14.93
CA GLU A 280 -8.97 7.46 -13.91
C GLU A 280 -8.46 8.24 -12.71
N ALA A 281 -7.96 9.45 -12.97
CA ALA A 281 -7.41 10.36 -11.98
C ALA A 281 -7.83 11.81 -12.27
N ARG A 282 -7.92 12.62 -11.20
CA ARG A 282 -8.15 14.06 -11.31
C ARG A 282 -6.81 14.79 -11.44
N LEU A 283 -6.77 15.81 -12.29
CA LEU A 283 -5.58 16.64 -12.42
C LEU A 283 -5.34 17.42 -11.12
N VAL A 284 -4.11 17.39 -10.62
CA VAL A 284 -3.64 18.25 -9.51
C VAL A 284 -2.30 18.86 -9.84
N THR A 285 -2.03 20.02 -9.26
CA THR A 285 -0.78 20.76 -9.44
C THR A 285 -0.05 21.03 -8.12
N CYS A 286 -0.76 20.93 -6.99
CA CYS A 286 -0.18 21.15 -5.66
C CYS A 286 -0.89 20.31 -4.58
N ALA A 287 -0.34 20.32 -3.35
CA ALA A 287 -0.94 19.65 -2.21
C ALA A 287 -2.32 20.21 -1.82
N ASP A 288 -2.57 21.50 -2.07
CA ASP A 288 -3.83 22.15 -1.70
C ASP A 288 -5.01 21.62 -2.51
N ASP A 289 -4.80 21.33 -3.80
CA ASP A 289 -5.80 20.67 -4.65
C ASP A 289 -6.26 19.34 -4.03
N ILE A 290 -5.29 18.56 -3.53
CA ILE A 290 -5.54 17.26 -2.90
C ILE A 290 -6.28 17.44 -1.57
N ARG A 291 -5.83 18.36 -0.71
CA ARG A 291 -6.45 18.62 0.60
C ARG A 291 -7.87 19.13 0.46
N GLN A 292 -8.12 20.05 -0.47
CA GLN A 292 -9.45 20.58 -0.74
C GLN A 292 -10.40 19.49 -1.21
N GLU A 293 -9.94 18.58 -2.07
CA GLU A 293 -10.77 17.48 -2.53
C GLU A 293 -11.07 16.49 -1.40
N LEU A 294 -10.08 16.14 -0.57
CA LEU A 294 -10.26 15.25 0.58
C LEU A 294 -11.12 15.86 1.71
N ALA A 295 -11.22 17.18 1.79
CA ALA A 295 -12.08 17.88 2.74
C ALA A 295 -13.54 18.00 2.28
N ARG A 296 -13.85 17.67 1.01
CA ARG A 296 -15.24 17.72 0.53
C ARG A 296 -16.05 16.62 1.23
N PRO A 297 -17.25 16.93 1.74
CA PRO A 297 -18.18 15.90 2.20
C PRO A 297 -18.40 14.89 1.08
N LEU A 298 -18.32 13.60 1.39
CA LEU A 298 -18.65 12.54 0.44
C LEU A 298 -20.06 12.82 -0.10
N ARG A 299 -20.16 13.25 -1.37
CA ARG A 299 -21.46 13.39 -2.02
C ARG A 299 -22.00 11.96 -2.15
N SER A 300 -23.07 11.65 -1.42
CA SER A 300 -23.81 10.40 -1.58
C SER A 300 -24.18 10.27 -3.06
N GLY A 301 -23.77 9.18 -3.70
CA GLY A 301 -24.02 8.91 -5.11
C GLY A 301 -25.51 8.85 -5.40
N ALA A 302 -26.05 9.91 -5.97
CA ALA A 302 -27.33 9.97 -6.64
C ALA A 302 -27.29 11.10 -7.68
N ASP A 303 -26.51 10.90 -8.75
CA ASP A 303 -26.72 11.62 -10.01
C ASP A 303 -26.01 10.89 -11.15
N HIS A 304 -26.54 9.73 -11.52
CA HIS A 304 -26.33 9.14 -12.84
C HIS A 304 -27.72 8.91 -13.42
N GLY A 305 -28.24 9.91 -14.16
CA GLY A 305 -29.49 9.71 -14.88
C GLY A 305 -30.21 10.97 -15.33
N THR A 306 -29.58 11.88 -16.08
CA THR A 306 -30.32 12.60 -17.14
C THR A 306 -29.36 12.99 -18.26
N GLN A 307 -29.19 12.10 -19.24
CA GLN A 307 -28.80 12.49 -20.59
C GLN A 307 -29.89 13.43 -21.12
N ARG A 308 -29.59 14.73 -21.22
CA ARG A 308 -30.34 15.63 -22.11
C ARG A 308 -29.96 15.27 -23.54
N ALA A 309 -30.88 14.59 -24.24
CA ALA A 309 -30.88 14.49 -25.68
C ALA A 309 -30.99 15.90 -26.27
N LEU A 310 -29.94 16.36 -26.94
CA LEU A 310 -30.02 17.49 -27.86
C LEU A 310 -30.43 16.93 -29.23
N GLY A 311 -31.73 16.90 -29.48
CA GLY A 311 -32.28 16.76 -30.83
C GLY A 311 -32.01 18.07 -31.59
N GLY A 312 -31.31 17.97 -32.72
CA GLY A 312 -31.14 19.08 -33.66
C GLY A 312 -32.42 19.36 -34.44
N PRO A 313 -32.64 20.59 -34.92
CA PRO A 313 -33.78 20.89 -35.78
C PRO A 313 -33.52 20.41 -37.22
N GLU A 314 -34.46 19.65 -37.77
CA GLU A 314 -34.62 19.45 -39.21
C GLU A 314 -34.99 20.79 -39.86
N SER A 315 -34.18 21.22 -40.83
CA SER A 315 -34.53 22.29 -41.75
C SER A 315 -35.25 21.72 -42.96
N ALA A 316 -36.51 22.10 -43.12
CA ALA A 316 -37.26 22.00 -44.37
C ALA A 316 -36.74 23.02 -45.38
N LEU A 317 -36.37 22.55 -46.58
CA LEU A 317 -36.63 23.09 -47.93
C LEU A 317 -35.77 22.36 -48.96
#